data_AF-A0A7C2KAL2-F1
#
_entry.id   AF-A0A7C2KAL2-F1
#
_cell.length_a   1.000
_cell.length_b   1.000
_cell.length_c   1.000
_cell.angle_alpha   90.00
_cell.angle_beta   90.00
_cell.angle_gamma   90.00
#
_symmetry.space_group_name_H-M   'P 1'
#
loop_
_entity.id
_entity.type
_entity.pdbx_description
1 polymer ?
#
loop_
_entity_poly.entity_id
_entity_poly.type
_entity_poly.pdbx_seq_one_letter_code
_entity_poly.pdbx_strand_id
1 'polypeptide(L)'
;MAGTPRTTVDDHYVTGLACAICGQPELYVQHLPDYPDFVTCRHCEAAFVVEESGERVLYGKIPDAYPETKEFALRQWVWLEAVERRASEERRKAEPPPARAPEEAIRAGWVPEAEMTPEPGEAEEEAEALPEPEAPARPDPDWLAARLQAGSLGAGVPIPTEPDPYRAVERGVPLGSDTGPTEESLPAWLRESAPPEPAPMPEPVRPSPPAPMPAARVAPAAAPAQVEGAEPSPHERHRVVIRGDRVRVPVNACAHCQRSPAPDRLPVPGSLPRAGDPARRRTTMFQVPLCRECSQRATARSAEARSGALMAHLTGALVGLVLVVGLLAFGVISFAGGIGIGLLTLGVAWFIGYGLTAAVLLRRAAGAASTPDAAFVRSTLRVVPDASPGQTAFEWRNRLTAANFHQANGMAAVGSPAVIPESSA
;
A
#
# COMPACT_ATOMS: atom_id res chain seq x y z
N MET A 1 4.65 11.88 -2.73
CA MET A 1 4.70 12.92 -1.68
C MET A 1 5.48 12.34 -0.51
N ALA A 2 6.44 13.08 0.04
CA ALA A 2 7.14 12.65 1.25
C ALA A 2 6.12 12.60 2.40
N GLY A 3 6.12 11.53 3.20
CA GLY A 3 5.26 11.45 4.38
C GLY A 3 5.76 12.39 5.46
N THR A 4 4.86 13.17 6.06
CA THR A 4 5.16 14.05 7.19
C THR A 4 4.86 13.29 8.49
N PRO A 5 5.81 13.21 9.44
CA PRO A 5 5.56 12.57 10.72
C PRO A 5 4.55 13.37 11.53
N ARG A 6 3.63 12.66 12.20
CA ARG A 6 2.67 13.26 13.12
C ARG A 6 3.41 13.80 14.34
N THR A 7 3.16 15.05 14.69
CA THR A 7 3.83 15.71 15.82
C THR A 7 3.32 15.22 17.17
N THR A 8 2.01 15.01 17.31
CA THR A 8 1.38 14.53 18.55
C THR A 8 0.55 13.28 18.32
N VAL A 9 0.81 12.21 19.07
CA VAL A 9 0.10 10.92 19.02
C VAL A 9 -0.57 10.68 20.36
N ASP A 10 -1.88 10.44 20.38
CA ASP A 10 -2.61 10.21 21.63
C ASP A 10 -2.25 8.84 22.25
N ASP A 11 -2.14 8.74 23.58
CA ASP A 11 -1.87 7.47 24.28
C ASP A 11 -2.91 6.38 23.95
N HIS A 12 -4.14 6.79 23.64
CA HIS A 12 -5.19 5.85 23.23
C HIS A 12 -4.95 5.22 21.85
N TYR A 13 -4.05 5.78 21.03
CA TYR A 13 -3.73 5.25 19.71
C TYR A 13 -3.24 3.80 19.75
N VAL A 14 -2.46 3.44 20.78
CA VAL A 14 -1.91 2.08 20.93
C VAL A 14 -2.88 1.10 21.57
N THR A 15 -4.06 1.56 22.02
CA THR A 15 -5.03 0.70 22.71
C THR A 15 -5.62 -0.33 21.73
N GLY A 16 -5.37 -1.62 21.99
CA GLY A 16 -5.84 -2.72 21.15
C GLY A 16 -4.97 -3.01 19.93
N LEU A 17 -3.83 -2.32 19.79
CA LEU A 17 -2.82 -2.64 18.78
C LEU A 17 -1.77 -3.61 19.35
N ALA A 18 -1.33 -4.54 18.50
CA ALA A 18 -0.18 -5.38 18.78
C ALA A 18 1.04 -4.87 18.00
N CYS A 19 2.24 -5.10 18.53
CA CYS A 19 3.47 -4.80 17.81
C CYS A 19 3.54 -5.61 16.52
N ALA A 20 3.63 -4.95 15.37
CA ALA A 20 3.73 -5.63 14.08
C ALA A 20 4.94 -6.58 13.99
N ILE A 21 6.04 -6.25 14.70
CA ILE A 21 7.31 -7.00 14.66
C ILE A 21 7.27 -8.29 15.50
N CYS A 22 6.84 -8.23 16.76
CA CYS A 22 6.85 -9.40 17.66
C CYS A 22 5.46 -9.98 17.96
N GLY A 23 4.38 -9.26 17.65
CA GLY A 23 3.01 -9.66 17.93
C GLY A 23 2.53 -9.38 19.37
N GLN A 24 3.38 -8.84 20.24
CA GLN A 24 3.00 -8.55 21.63
C GLN A 24 2.21 -7.23 21.75
N PRO A 25 1.20 -7.13 22.63
CA PRO A 25 0.37 -5.94 22.82
C PRO A 25 1.03 -4.85 23.68
N GLU A 26 2.34 -4.92 23.93
CA GLU A 26 3.06 -4.03 24.83
C GLU A 26 3.62 -2.78 24.11
N LEU A 27 2.72 -1.99 23.51
CA LEU A 27 3.06 -0.72 22.86
C LEU A 27 2.82 0.46 23.80
N TYR A 28 3.68 1.48 23.74
CA TYR A 28 3.49 2.75 24.44
C TYR A 28 3.96 3.92 23.58
N VAL A 29 3.32 5.07 23.74
CA VAL A 29 3.71 6.33 23.08
C VAL A 29 4.77 7.02 23.93
N GLN A 30 5.82 7.52 23.28
CA GLN A 30 6.86 8.31 23.92
C GLN A 30 6.82 9.74 23.40
N HIS A 31 6.51 10.66 24.31
CA HIS A 31 6.46 12.09 24.04
C HIS A 31 7.83 12.72 24.32
N LEU A 32 8.42 13.36 23.32
CA LEU A 32 9.66 14.12 23.46
C LEU A 32 9.40 15.60 23.14
N PRO A 33 9.96 16.54 23.93
CA PRO A 33 9.89 17.95 23.58
C PRO A 33 10.64 18.19 22.27
N ASP A 34 10.05 18.97 21.37
CA ASP A 34 10.62 19.38 20.06
C ASP A 34 10.84 18.27 19.03
N TYR A 35 10.40 17.04 19.29
CA TYR A 35 10.45 15.91 18.34
C TYR A 35 9.06 15.31 18.11
N PRO A 36 8.83 14.66 16.95
CA PRO A 36 7.58 13.94 16.74
C PRO A 36 7.47 12.76 17.72
N ASP A 37 6.28 12.57 18.27
CA ASP A 37 5.95 11.41 19.09
C ASP A 37 6.21 10.10 18.32
N PHE A 38 6.72 9.11 19.02
CA PHE A 38 6.94 7.77 18.46
C PHE A 38 6.42 6.69 19.38
N VAL A 39 6.05 5.57 18.77
CA VAL A 39 5.55 4.39 19.47
C VAL A 39 6.68 3.39 19.63
N THR A 40 6.84 2.86 20.83
CA THR A 40 7.86 1.84 21.15
C THR A 40 7.20 0.58 21.70
N CYS A 41 7.72 -0.59 21.32
CA CYS A 41 7.34 -1.87 21.91
C CYS A 41 8.26 -2.22 23.07
N ARG A 42 7.70 -2.56 24.25
CA ARG A 42 8.51 -2.97 25.42
C ARG A 42 9.19 -4.32 25.25
N HIS A 43 8.54 -5.24 24.53
CA HIS A 43 9.04 -6.61 24.39
C HIS A 43 10.25 -6.73 23.46
N CYS A 44 10.17 -6.11 22.27
CA CYS A 44 11.21 -6.23 21.26
C CYS A 44 11.99 -4.93 21.04
N GLU A 45 11.64 -3.83 21.70
CA GLU A 45 12.29 -2.51 21.53
C GLU A 45 12.21 -1.91 20.12
N ALA A 46 11.29 -2.39 19.27
CA ALA A 46 11.01 -1.76 17.98
C ALA A 46 10.38 -0.38 18.21
N ALA A 47 10.81 0.63 17.44
CA ALA A 47 10.35 2.01 17.56
C ALA A 47 9.99 2.60 16.19
N PHE A 48 8.83 3.25 16.09
CA PHE A 48 8.31 3.84 14.85
C PHE A 48 7.54 5.14 15.08
N VAL A 49 7.62 6.04 14.09
CA VAL A 49 6.77 7.24 14.01
C VAL A 49 5.57 6.97 13.11
N VAL A 50 4.45 7.64 13.40
CA VAL A 50 3.21 7.51 12.63
C VAL A 50 3.11 8.69 11.65
N GLU A 51 2.67 8.44 10.42
CA GLU A 51 2.38 9.49 9.46
C GLU A 51 1.17 10.33 9.92
N GLU A 52 1.10 11.60 9.53
CA GLU A 52 -0.04 12.49 9.82
C GLU A 52 -1.42 11.89 9.45
N SER A 53 -1.49 11.10 8.38
CA SER A 53 -2.69 10.37 7.96
C SER A 53 -3.08 9.20 8.89
N GLY A 54 -2.13 8.70 9.68
CA GLY A 54 -2.26 7.47 10.46
C GLY A 54 -2.11 6.17 9.66
N GLU A 55 -1.92 6.26 8.33
CA GLU A 55 -1.94 5.10 7.43
C GLU A 55 -0.58 4.39 7.31
N ARG A 56 0.51 5.16 7.42
CA ARG A 56 1.87 4.64 7.28
C ARG A 56 2.69 4.92 8.54
N VAL A 57 3.71 4.11 8.73
CA VAL A 57 4.66 4.22 9.81
C VAL A 57 6.08 4.22 9.24
N LEU A 58 7.00 4.87 9.95
CA LEU A 58 8.42 4.85 9.62
C LEU A 58 9.18 4.31 10.83
N TYR A 59 9.82 3.15 10.64
CA TYR A 59 10.58 2.52 11.70
C TYR A 59 11.97 3.15 11.81
N GLY A 60 12.29 3.62 13.02
CA GLY A 60 13.62 4.10 13.39
C GLY A 60 14.50 2.98 13.96
N LYS A 61 13.88 1.95 14.57
CA LYS A 61 14.57 0.80 15.15
C LYS A 61 13.76 -0.47 14.92
N ILE A 62 14.42 -1.52 14.40
CA ILE A 62 13.90 -2.88 14.28
C ILE A 62 14.97 -3.83 14.82
N PRO A 63 14.63 -4.82 15.66
CA PRO A 63 15.59 -5.74 16.26
C PRO A 63 16.29 -6.64 15.23
N ASP A 64 17.51 -7.05 15.53
CA ASP A 64 18.32 -7.92 14.65
C ASP A 64 17.79 -9.35 14.55
N ALA A 65 16.85 -9.75 15.42
CA ALA A 65 16.10 -11.00 15.29
C ALA A 65 15.18 -11.03 14.05
N TYR A 66 14.95 -9.88 13.40
CA TYR A 66 14.07 -9.73 12.23
C TYR A 66 14.80 -9.07 11.04
N PRO A 67 15.88 -9.67 10.51
CA PRO A 67 16.68 -9.08 9.43
C PRO A 67 15.87 -8.78 8.16
N GLU A 68 14.98 -9.69 7.73
CA GLU A 68 14.21 -9.50 6.51
C GLU A 68 13.17 -8.36 6.65
N THR A 69 12.58 -8.24 7.83
CA THR A 69 11.66 -7.14 8.15
C THR A 69 12.42 -5.81 8.31
N LYS A 70 13.63 -5.85 8.89
CA LYS A 70 14.50 -4.69 9.05
C LYS A 70 14.87 -4.08 7.70
N GLU A 71 15.32 -4.88 6.74
CA GLU A 71 15.62 -4.41 5.38
C GLU A 71 14.39 -3.79 4.69
N PHE A 72 13.21 -4.35 4.94
CA PHE A 72 11.96 -3.91 4.33
C PHE A 72 11.39 -2.60 4.90
N ALA A 73 11.53 -2.35 6.20
CA ALA A 73 10.78 -1.27 6.87
C ALA A 73 11.64 -0.16 7.47
N LEU A 74 12.94 -0.37 7.65
CA LEU A 74 13.81 0.60 8.30
C LEU A 74 14.01 1.86 7.43
N ARG A 75 13.85 3.05 8.04
CA ARG A 75 14.06 4.38 7.39
C ARG A 75 13.19 4.67 6.16
N GLN A 76 12.06 4.00 6.01
CA GLN A 76 11.11 4.28 4.93
C GLN A 76 9.65 4.22 5.40
N TRP A 77 8.79 4.99 4.73
CA TRP A 77 7.35 5.01 5.01
C TRP A 77 6.67 3.75 4.48
N VAL A 78 6.18 2.92 5.39
CA VAL A 78 5.56 1.62 5.09
C VAL A 78 4.22 1.48 5.78
N TRP A 79 3.33 0.67 5.20
CA TRP A 79 2.05 0.34 5.81
C TRP A 79 2.24 -0.62 6.99
N LEU A 80 1.56 -0.37 8.10
CA LEU A 80 1.71 -1.17 9.32
C LEU A 80 1.38 -2.65 9.06
N GLU A 81 0.35 -2.92 8.26
CA GLU A 81 -0.09 -4.28 7.88
C GLU A 81 0.92 -4.99 6.96
N ALA A 82 1.71 -4.22 6.19
CA ALA A 82 2.78 -4.80 5.38
C ALA A 82 3.95 -5.26 6.25
N VAL A 83 4.30 -4.47 7.27
CA VAL A 83 5.32 -4.83 8.26
C VAL A 83 4.88 -6.04 9.08
N GLU A 84 3.64 -6.07 9.55
CA GLU A 84 3.10 -7.19 10.33
C GLU A 84 3.15 -8.51 9.56
N ARG A 85 2.74 -8.48 8.29
CA ARG A 85 2.78 -9.67 7.42
C ARG A 85 4.20 -10.18 7.24
N ARG A 86 5.15 -9.30 6.90
CA ARG A 86 6.56 -9.67 6.69
C ARG A 86 7.18 -10.25 7.97
N ALA A 87 6.96 -9.59 9.10
CA ALA A 87 7.41 -10.06 10.39
C ALA A 87 6.75 -11.40 10.78
N SER A 88 5.48 -11.62 10.44
CA SER A 88 4.80 -12.89 10.70
C SER A 88 5.38 -14.07 9.91
N GLU A 89 5.82 -13.83 8.67
CA GLU A 89 6.51 -14.83 7.85
C GLU A 89 7.86 -15.19 8.47
N GLU A 90 8.59 -14.18 8.96
CA GLU A 90 9.89 -14.34 9.60
C GLU A 90 9.76 -15.07 10.96
N ARG A 91 8.74 -14.76 11.77
CA ARG A 91 8.43 -15.50 13.01
C ARG A 91 8.18 -16.99 12.73
N ARG A 92 7.39 -17.30 11.71
CA ARG A 92 7.10 -18.70 11.31
C ARG A 92 8.34 -19.45 10.83
N LYS A 93 9.29 -18.75 10.22
CA LYS A 93 10.56 -19.32 9.75
C LYS A 93 11.55 -19.56 10.89
N ALA A 94 11.51 -18.73 11.92
CA ALA A 94 12.34 -18.84 13.12
C ALA A 94 11.84 -19.91 14.10
N GLU A 95 10.56 -20.29 14.04
CA GLU A 95 10.00 -21.35 14.87
C GLU A 95 10.60 -22.71 14.45
N PRO A 96 11.36 -23.39 15.33
CA PRO A 96 11.91 -24.69 15.01
C PRO A 96 10.77 -25.66 14.71
N PRO A 97 10.91 -26.55 13.71
CA PRO A 97 9.87 -27.51 13.40
C PRO A 97 9.53 -28.30 14.67
N PRO A 98 8.24 -28.55 14.96
CA PRO A 98 7.85 -29.29 16.14
C PRO A 98 8.60 -30.61 16.13
N ALA A 99 9.29 -30.90 17.24
CA ALA A 99 10.00 -32.16 17.43
C ALA A 99 9.05 -33.30 17.03
N ARG A 100 9.46 -34.11 16.05
CA ARG A 100 8.66 -35.26 15.60
C ARG A 100 8.23 -36.05 16.83
N ALA A 101 6.92 -36.29 16.96
CA ALA A 101 6.37 -37.08 18.03
C ALA A 101 7.11 -38.44 18.10
N PRO A 102 7.35 -38.99 19.31
CA PRO A 102 8.12 -40.23 19.51
C PRO A 102 7.54 -41.46 18.79
N GLU A 103 6.34 -41.39 18.21
CA GLU A 103 5.74 -42.47 17.43
C GLU A 103 6.48 -42.82 16.13
N GLU A 104 7.16 -41.87 15.47
CA GLU A 104 7.99 -42.20 14.28
C GLU A 104 9.31 -42.89 14.65
N ALA A 105 9.86 -42.64 15.85
CA ALA A 105 11.06 -43.32 16.34
C ALA A 105 10.78 -44.78 16.71
N ILE A 106 9.59 -45.07 17.26
CA ILE A 106 9.16 -46.45 17.57
C ILE A 106 8.91 -47.25 16.28
N ARG A 107 8.43 -46.61 15.21
CA ARG A 107 8.21 -47.28 13.91
C ARG A 107 9.49 -47.56 13.13
N ALA A 108 10.58 -46.85 13.43
CA ALA A 108 11.88 -46.99 12.77
C ALA A 108 12.75 -48.14 13.31
N GLY A 109 12.27 -48.90 14.30
CA GLY A 109 12.92 -50.15 14.72
C GLY A 109 14.35 -49.97 15.25
N TRP A 110 14.66 -48.81 15.82
CA TRP A 110 15.93 -48.59 16.49
C TRP A 110 15.76 -48.90 17.98
N VAL A 111 16.14 -50.11 18.35
CA VAL A 111 16.39 -50.50 19.74
C VAL A 111 17.90 -50.35 19.96
N PRO A 112 18.36 -49.38 20.76
CA PRO A 112 19.71 -49.42 21.28
C PRO A 112 19.81 -50.57 22.28
N GLU A 113 20.84 -51.38 22.07
CA GLU A 113 21.24 -52.50 22.91
C GLU A 113 21.38 -52.06 24.37
N ALA A 114 20.72 -52.79 25.26
CA ALA A 114 20.80 -52.59 26.69
C ALA A 114 22.16 -53.08 27.22
N GLU A 115 23.01 -52.16 27.66
CA GLU A 115 24.06 -52.50 28.63
C GLU A 115 23.50 -52.35 30.05
N MET A 116 23.26 -53.51 30.62
CA MET A 116 22.84 -53.79 31.97
C MET A 116 24.06 -53.71 32.89
N THR A 117 24.09 -52.77 33.83
CA THR A 117 24.96 -52.86 35.02
C THR A 117 24.14 -52.45 36.25
N PRO A 118 23.89 -53.36 37.22
CA PRO A 118 23.26 -53.01 38.47
C PRO A 118 24.32 -52.76 39.55
N GLU A 119 24.29 -51.60 40.19
CA GLU A 119 24.82 -51.43 41.54
C GLU A 119 23.66 -51.17 42.51
N PRO A 120 23.58 -51.88 43.64
CA PRO A 120 22.62 -51.61 44.70
C PRO A 120 23.26 -50.71 45.76
N GLY A 121 22.59 -49.62 46.11
CA GLY A 121 23.01 -48.73 47.20
C GLY A 121 21.83 -47.92 47.71
N GLU A 122 21.44 -48.21 48.95
CA GLU A 122 20.29 -47.71 49.69
C GLU A 122 20.40 -46.21 50.06
N ALA A 123 19.27 -45.50 50.06
CA ALA A 123 18.86 -44.42 50.97
C ALA A 123 17.55 -43.84 50.39
N GLU A 124 16.39 -44.20 50.93
CA GLU A 124 15.67 -43.36 51.90
C GLU A 124 15.63 -41.88 51.51
N GLU A 125 14.43 -41.38 51.19
CA GLU A 125 13.76 -40.28 51.91
C GLU A 125 12.88 -39.41 50.99
N GLU A 126 11.69 -39.10 51.53
CA GLU A 126 10.73 -38.06 51.13
C GLU A 126 9.95 -38.16 49.82
N ALA A 127 8.76 -38.75 49.96
CA ALA A 127 7.59 -38.43 49.18
C ALA A 127 7.12 -36.98 49.48
N GLU A 128 7.42 -36.04 48.59
CA GLU A 128 6.64 -34.80 48.46
C GLU A 128 5.58 -35.00 47.36
N ALA A 129 4.31 -35.02 47.80
CA ALA A 129 3.15 -35.01 46.95
C ALA A 129 3.07 -33.66 46.21
N LEU A 130 3.28 -33.68 44.90
CA LEU A 130 2.93 -32.56 44.02
C LEU A 130 1.39 -32.40 43.99
N PRO A 131 0.85 -31.21 44.28
CA PRO A 131 -0.58 -30.96 44.17
C PRO A 131 -1.00 -30.97 42.69
N GLU A 132 -2.09 -31.68 42.46
CA GLU A 132 -2.84 -31.75 41.22
C GLU A 132 -3.17 -30.33 40.69
N PRO A 133 -2.94 -30.01 39.40
CA PRO A 133 -3.26 -28.69 38.88
C PRO A 133 -4.79 -28.50 38.84
N GLU A 134 -5.29 -27.59 39.67
CA GLU A 134 -6.69 -27.15 39.65
C GLU A 134 -7.09 -26.67 38.24
N ALA A 135 -8.15 -27.28 37.72
CA ALA A 135 -8.77 -26.87 36.47
C ALA A 135 -9.24 -25.40 36.55
N PRO A 136 -9.03 -24.58 35.49
CA PRO A 136 -9.47 -23.19 35.52
C PRO A 136 -10.99 -23.11 35.68
N ALA A 137 -11.41 -22.42 36.74
CA ALA A 137 -12.80 -22.13 37.04
C ALA A 137 -13.48 -21.45 35.84
N ARG A 138 -14.66 -21.95 35.48
CA ARG A 138 -15.53 -21.31 34.48
C ARG A 138 -15.86 -19.89 34.94
N PRO A 139 -15.81 -18.88 34.06
CA PRO A 139 -16.18 -17.52 34.41
C PRO A 139 -17.67 -17.45 34.79
N ASP A 140 -17.92 -16.84 35.95
CA ASP A 140 -19.24 -16.61 36.55
C ASP A 140 -20.13 -15.76 35.63
N PRO A 141 -21.36 -16.18 35.29
CA PRO A 141 -22.25 -15.45 34.37
C PRO A 141 -22.68 -14.04 34.84
N ASP A 142 -22.41 -13.65 36.09
CA ASP A 142 -22.94 -12.41 36.67
C ASP A 142 -22.04 -11.18 36.56
N TRP A 143 -20.86 -11.29 35.92
CA TRP A 143 -19.93 -10.15 35.79
C TRP A 143 -20.50 -8.98 34.97
N LEU A 144 -21.44 -9.26 34.05
CA LEU A 144 -22.10 -8.24 33.23
C LEU A 144 -23.13 -7.43 34.04
N ALA A 145 -23.77 -8.05 35.03
CA ALA A 145 -24.73 -7.40 35.92
C ALA A 145 -24.04 -6.45 36.92
N ALA A 146 -22.88 -6.86 37.45
CA ALA A 146 -22.06 -6.03 38.33
C ALA A 146 -21.55 -4.75 37.63
N ARG A 147 -21.25 -4.84 36.32
CA ARG A 147 -20.78 -3.70 35.52
C ARG A 147 -21.89 -2.71 35.17
N LEU A 148 -23.13 -3.18 35.03
CA LEU A 148 -24.30 -2.33 34.77
C LEU A 148 -24.78 -1.60 36.03
N GLN A 149 -24.58 -2.17 37.22
CA GLN A 149 -24.87 -1.48 38.50
C GLN A 149 -23.87 -0.36 38.82
N ALA A 150 -22.62 -0.45 38.37
CA ALA A 150 -21.61 0.59 38.59
C ALA A 150 -21.81 1.87 37.75
N GLY A 151 -22.77 1.88 36.80
CA GLY A 151 -23.01 3.01 35.89
C GLY A 151 -24.17 3.96 36.25
N SER A 152 -24.83 3.78 37.41
CA SER A 152 -26.06 4.51 37.75
C SER A 152 -25.82 5.73 38.67
N LEU A 153 -25.50 6.87 38.03
CA LEU A 153 -25.75 8.28 38.38
C LEU A 153 -25.57 8.80 39.83
N GLY A 154 -24.66 9.77 39.96
CA GLY A 154 -24.71 10.82 40.98
C GLY A 154 -24.70 12.20 40.33
N ALA A 155 -25.85 12.87 40.37
CA ALA A 155 -26.00 14.27 39.97
C ALA A 155 -25.21 15.20 40.90
N GLY A 156 -24.58 16.24 40.32
CA GLY A 156 -24.06 17.40 41.06
C GLY A 156 -22.54 17.44 41.22
N VAL A 157 -21.85 17.98 40.21
CA VAL A 157 -20.50 18.54 40.37
C VAL A 157 -20.49 19.91 39.67
N PRO A 158 -20.09 21.00 40.35
CA PRO A 158 -20.15 22.33 39.78
C PRO A 158 -19.14 22.50 38.65
N ILE A 159 -19.56 23.22 37.61
CA ILE A 159 -18.77 23.62 36.44
C ILE A 159 -17.59 24.48 36.91
N PRO A 160 -16.33 24.11 36.64
CA PRO A 160 -15.20 25.03 36.74
C PRO A 160 -15.34 26.07 35.62
N THR A 161 -15.43 27.33 36.01
CA THR A 161 -15.42 28.48 35.10
C THR A 161 -14.08 28.49 34.35
N GLU A 162 -14.14 28.57 33.02
CA GLU A 162 -12.99 28.78 32.15
C GLU A 162 -12.17 30.00 32.60
N PRO A 163 -10.82 29.91 32.68
CA PRO A 163 -10.00 31.09 32.72
C PRO A 163 -9.84 31.66 31.30
N ASP A 164 -10.25 32.91 31.18
CA ASP A 164 -10.10 33.85 30.06
C ASP A 164 -8.71 33.77 29.37
N PRO A 165 -8.63 33.45 28.07
CA PRO A 165 -7.36 33.26 27.35
C PRO A 165 -6.58 34.54 27.04
N TYR A 166 -7.02 35.72 27.50
CA TYR A 166 -6.39 37.01 27.16
C TYR A 166 -5.87 37.82 28.36
N ARG A 167 -5.35 37.18 29.41
CA ARG A 167 -4.63 37.90 30.47
C ARG A 167 -3.12 37.75 30.32
N ALA A 168 -2.49 38.77 29.73
CA ALA A 168 -1.04 38.94 29.76
C ALA A 168 -0.55 39.09 31.21
N VAL A 169 0.18 38.09 31.70
CA VAL A 169 0.90 38.17 32.97
C VAL A 169 2.38 38.26 32.64
N GLU A 170 2.91 39.49 32.70
CA GLU A 170 4.34 39.73 32.82
C GLU A 170 4.81 39.19 34.17
N ARG A 171 5.53 38.07 34.16
CA ARG A 171 6.41 37.66 35.26
C ARG A 171 7.73 37.22 34.69
N GLY A 172 8.75 38.05 34.93
CA GLY A 172 10.14 37.71 34.71
C GLY A 172 10.52 36.48 35.52
N VAL A 173 11.17 35.54 34.84
CA VAL A 173 11.83 34.37 35.43
C VAL A 173 13.34 34.59 35.23
N PRO A 174 14.18 34.30 36.26
CA PRO A 174 15.59 34.64 36.22
C PRO A 174 16.36 33.73 35.27
N LEU A 175 17.30 34.33 34.55
CA LEU A 175 18.39 33.64 33.85
C LEU A 175 19.17 32.78 34.85
N GLY A 176 19.20 31.47 34.62
CA GLY A 176 19.92 30.53 35.47
C GLY A 176 20.19 29.19 34.77
N SER A 177 21.49 28.96 34.52
CA SER A 177 22.19 27.71 34.20
C SER A 177 21.95 27.06 32.83
N ASP A 178 22.92 27.33 31.95
CA ASP A 178 23.39 26.50 30.85
C ASP A 178 23.73 25.07 31.30
N THR A 179 22.84 24.12 31.03
CA THR A 179 23.22 22.74 30.68
C THR A 179 22.18 22.22 29.70
N GLY A 180 22.32 22.60 28.42
CA GLY A 180 21.61 21.91 27.34
C GLY A 180 22.07 20.46 27.25
N PRO A 181 21.23 19.55 26.73
CA PRO A 181 21.63 18.16 26.52
C PRO A 181 22.82 18.11 25.56
N THR A 182 23.94 17.55 26.04
CA THR A 182 25.15 17.32 25.26
C THR A 182 24.85 16.44 24.04
N GLU A 183 25.47 16.72 22.90
CA GLU A 183 25.30 15.99 21.63
C GLU A 183 25.44 14.47 21.72
N GLU A 184 25.99 13.93 22.82
CA GLU A 184 26.19 12.51 23.10
C GLU A 184 24.89 11.69 23.31
N SER A 185 23.74 12.32 23.58
CA SER A 185 22.45 11.61 23.76
C SER A 185 21.62 11.43 22.49
N LEU A 186 22.12 11.84 21.33
CA LEU A 186 21.44 11.62 20.04
C LEU A 186 21.80 10.24 19.44
N PRO A 187 20.81 9.46 18.96
CA PRO A 187 21.06 8.15 18.37
C PRO A 187 21.87 8.25 17.07
N ALA A 188 22.85 7.36 16.91
CA ALA A 188 23.92 7.42 15.90
C ALA A 188 23.46 7.55 14.43
N TRP A 189 22.21 7.21 14.10
CA TRP A 189 21.69 7.27 12.75
C TRP A 189 21.41 8.70 12.24
N LEU A 190 21.36 9.70 13.13
CA LEU A 190 21.24 11.11 12.74
C LEU A 190 22.56 11.74 12.28
N ARG A 191 23.71 11.07 12.46
CA ARG A 191 25.05 11.67 12.27
C ARG A 191 25.68 11.48 10.89
N GLU A 192 25.20 10.60 10.01
CA GLU A 192 25.93 10.32 8.76
C GLU A 192 25.04 9.94 7.58
N SER A 193 25.26 10.61 6.44
CA SER A 193 24.70 10.26 5.14
C SER A 193 25.77 10.49 4.07
N ALA A 194 26.48 9.43 3.70
CA ALA A 194 27.23 9.36 2.45
C ALA A 194 26.51 8.40 1.49
N PRO A 195 26.34 8.74 0.20
CA PRO A 195 25.63 7.90 -0.75
C PRO A 195 26.49 6.71 -1.23
N PRO A 196 25.92 5.51 -1.42
CA PRO A 196 26.65 4.35 -1.92
C PRO A 196 26.82 4.36 -3.45
N GLU A 197 27.96 3.83 -3.89
CA GLU A 197 28.39 3.71 -5.29
C GLU A 197 27.67 2.54 -6.01
N PRO A 198 27.32 2.67 -7.31
CA PRO A 198 26.55 1.65 -8.03
C PRO A 198 27.40 0.49 -8.57
N ALA A 199 26.88 -0.73 -8.42
CA ALA A 199 27.47 -1.97 -8.96
C ALA A 199 27.14 -2.21 -10.46
N PRO A 200 27.99 -2.95 -11.20
CA PRO A 200 27.84 -3.17 -12.65
C PRO A 200 26.84 -4.28 -13.03
N MET A 201 26.18 -4.12 -14.17
CA MET A 201 25.17 -5.03 -14.73
C MET A 201 25.77 -6.24 -15.48
N PRO A 202 25.12 -7.42 -15.45
CA PRO A 202 25.49 -8.56 -16.29
C PRO A 202 24.82 -8.58 -17.67
N GLU A 203 25.51 -9.24 -18.61
CA GLU A 203 25.26 -9.32 -20.06
C GLU A 203 24.22 -10.41 -20.44
N PRO A 204 23.44 -10.26 -21.55
CA PRO A 204 22.30 -11.14 -21.83
C PRO A 204 22.66 -12.36 -22.69
N VAL A 205 22.21 -13.54 -22.26
CA VAL A 205 22.28 -14.82 -22.99
C VAL A 205 21.10 -14.97 -23.95
N ARG A 206 21.35 -15.36 -25.21
CA ARG A 206 20.33 -15.64 -26.22
C ARG A 206 19.77 -17.07 -26.10
N PRO A 207 18.44 -17.28 -26.21
CA PRO A 207 17.88 -18.62 -26.29
C PRO A 207 17.78 -19.17 -27.73
N SER A 208 17.97 -20.48 -27.87
CA SER A 208 17.80 -21.25 -29.11
C SER A 208 16.34 -21.61 -29.40
N PRO A 209 15.95 -21.84 -30.67
CA PRO A 209 14.58 -22.17 -31.06
C PRO A 209 14.23 -23.66 -30.84
N PRO A 210 12.96 -23.99 -30.50
CA PRO A 210 12.52 -25.37 -30.32
C PRO A 210 12.10 -26.03 -31.64
N ALA A 211 12.33 -27.35 -31.73
CA ALA A 211 11.88 -28.22 -32.82
C ALA A 211 10.39 -28.60 -32.69
N PRO A 212 9.69 -28.94 -33.80
CA PRO A 212 8.28 -29.28 -33.78
C PRO A 212 8.05 -30.76 -33.46
N MET A 213 7.05 -31.05 -32.62
CA MET A 213 6.46 -32.38 -32.45
C MET A 213 4.95 -32.37 -32.74
N PRO A 214 4.37 -33.52 -33.14
CA PRO A 214 3.08 -33.57 -33.81
C PRO A 214 1.88 -33.65 -32.84
N ALA A 215 0.73 -33.25 -33.38
CA ALA A 215 -0.54 -33.13 -32.68
C ALA A 215 -1.09 -34.48 -32.19
N ALA A 216 -1.27 -34.61 -30.87
CA ALA A 216 -2.16 -35.60 -30.27
C ALA A 216 -3.47 -34.92 -29.85
N ARG A 217 -4.59 -35.45 -30.34
CA ARG A 217 -5.95 -35.06 -29.93
C ARG A 217 -6.18 -35.47 -28.47
N VAL A 218 -6.56 -34.51 -27.63
CA VAL A 218 -7.05 -34.76 -26.27
C VAL A 218 -8.50 -34.29 -26.18
N ALA A 219 -9.34 -35.16 -25.62
CA ALA A 219 -10.76 -34.95 -25.33
C ALA A 219 -10.97 -33.78 -24.32
N PRO A 220 -12.18 -33.23 -24.15
CA PRO A 220 -12.37 -31.98 -23.43
C PRO A 220 -12.11 -32.17 -21.92
N ALA A 221 -10.96 -31.66 -21.48
CA ALA A 221 -10.60 -31.59 -20.07
C ALA A 221 -11.40 -30.47 -19.39
N ALA A 222 -11.88 -30.77 -18.17
CA ALA A 222 -12.46 -29.80 -17.25
C ALA A 222 -11.57 -28.56 -17.12
N ALA A 223 -12.20 -27.39 -17.03
CA ALA A 223 -11.54 -26.09 -17.00
C ALA A 223 -10.34 -26.07 -16.04
N PRO A 224 -9.13 -25.67 -16.48
CA PRO A 224 -7.96 -25.64 -15.63
C PRO A 224 -8.17 -24.62 -14.51
N ALA A 225 -7.85 -25.03 -13.27
CA ALA A 225 -7.73 -24.12 -12.14
C ALA A 225 -6.71 -23.03 -12.50
N GLN A 226 -7.13 -21.76 -12.47
CA GLN A 226 -6.22 -20.65 -12.74
C GLN A 226 -5.16 -20.60 -11.64
N VAL A 227 -3.91 -20.76 -12.05
CA VAL A 227 -2.73 -20.65 -11.19
C VAL A 227 -2.50 -19.18 -10.85
N GLU A 228 -2.19 -18.87 -9.60
CA GLU A 228 -1.75 -17.53 -9.18
C GLU A 228 -0.61 -17.03 -10.08
N GLY A 229 -0.69 -15.78 -10.53
CA GLY A 229 0.31 -15.20 -11.43
C GLY A 229 0.03 -15.40 -12.93
N ALA A 230 -1.01 -16.13 -13.33
CA ALA A 230 -1.43 -16.25 -14.71
C ALA A 230 -2.09 -14.97 -15.24
N GLU A 231 -1.75 -14.61 -16.48
CA GLU A 231 -2.35 -13.50 -17.22
C GLU A 231 -3.83 -13.80 -17.50
N PRO A 232 -4.76 -12.86 -17.28
CA PRO A 232 -6.19 -13.11 -17.48
C PRO A 232 -6.49 -13.36 -18.97
N SER A 233 -7.53 -14.16 -19.24
CA SER A 233 -7.99 -14.42 -20.60
C SER A 233 -8.42 -13.12 -21.29
N PRO A 234 -8.02 -12.90 -22.55
CA PRO A 234 -8.45 -11.72 -23.30
C PRO A 234 -9.89 -11.80 -23.80
N HIS A 235 -10.54 -12.96 -23.74
CA HIS A 235 -11.89 -13.16 -24.28
C HIS A 235 -12.98 -13.26 -23.21
N GLU A 236 -12.60 -13.22 -21.94
CA GLU A 236 -13.52 -13.42 -20.82
C GLU A 236 -13.49 -12.23 -19.87
N ARG A 237 -14.68 -11.87 -19.38
CA ARG A 237 -14.86 -10.94 -18.28
C ARG A 237 -15.76 -11.56 -17.23
N HIS A 238 -15.55 -11.16 -15.98
CA HIS A 238 -16.30 -11.62 -14.84
C HIS A 238 -17.07 -10.44 -14.25
N ARG A 239 -18.39 -10.50 -14.36
CA ARG A 239 -19.31 -9.46 -13.92
C ARG A 239 -19.69 -9.66 -12.47
N VAL A 240 -19.58 -8.60 -11.69
CA VAL A 240 -20.13 -8.51 -10.34
C VAL A 240 -21.02 -7.28 -10.29
N VAL A 241 -22.29 -7.46 -9.92
CA VAL A 241 -23.24 -6.35 -9.81
C VAL A 241 -23.32 -5.91 -8.36
N ILE A 242 -23.11 -4.63 -8.09
CA ILE A 242 -23.21 -4.04 -6.75
C ILE A 242 -24.42 -3.12 -6.67
N ARG A 243 -25.19 -3.23 -5.59
CA ARG A 243 -26.29 -2.33 -5.24
C ARG A 243 -25.81 -1.24 -4.28
N GLY A 244 -26.24 -0.01 -4.52
CA GLY A 244 -25.99 1.13 -3.62
C GLY A 244 -24.90 2.07 -4.11
N ASP A 245 -24.49 3.00 -3.25
CA ASP A 245 -23.59 4.11 -3.58
C ASP A 245 -22.15 3.89 -3.12
N ARG A 246 -21.87 2.81 -2.37
CA ARG A 246 -20.55 2.50 -1.81
C ARG A 246 -20.04 1.17 -2.34
N VAL A 247 -18.73 1.11 -2.61
CA VAL A 247 -18.03 -0.07 -3.12
C VAL A 247 -16.68 -0.18 -2.43
N ARG A 248 -16.29 -1.39 -2.07
CA ARG A 248 -14.96 -1.72 -1.54
C ARG A 248 -14.16 -2.43 -2.62
N VAL A 249 -13.01 -1.86 -2.99
CA VAL A 249 -12.07 -2.50 -3.93
C VAL A 249 -11.03 -3.28 -3.11
N PRO A 250 -10.83 -4.58 -3.36
CA PRO A 250 -9.80 -5.35 -2.65
C PRO A 250 -8.41 -4.80 -3.00
N VAL A 251 -7.54 -4.67 -2.00
CA VAL A 251 -6.19 -4.08 -2.13
C VAL A 251 -5.05 -5.07 -1.86
N ASN A 252 -5.38 -6.33 -1.61
CA ASN A 252 -4.43 -7.36 -1.18
C ASN A 252 -3.63 -7.98 -2.34
N ALA A 253 -4.10 -7.87 -3.58
CA ALA A 253 -3.48 -8.45 -4.76
C ALA A 253 -3.59 -7.52 -5.98
N CYS A 254 -2.71 -7.72 -6.95
CA CYS A 254 -2.83 -7.09 -8.26
C CYS A 254 -4.13 -7.53 -8.93
N ALA A 255 -5.00 -6.58 -9.26
CA ALA A 255 -6.28 -6.86 -9.88
C ALA A 255 -6.17 -7.54 -11.26
N HIS A 256 -5.02 -7.42 -11.91
CA HIS A 256 -4.75 -8.00 -13.23
C HIS A 256 -4.22 -9.43 -13.14
N CYS A 257 -3.11 -9.67 -12.41
CA CYS A 257 -2.37 -10.93 -12.41
C CYS A 257 -2.25 -11.63 -11.04
N GLN A 258 -2.93 -11.13 -10.00
CA GLN A 258 -2.87 -11.63 -8.61
C GLN A 258 -1.52 -11.53 -7.89
N ARG A 259 -0.44 -11.06 -8.53
CA ARG A 259 0.84 -10.81 -7.85
C ARG A 259 0.73 -9.73 -6.77
N SER A 260 1.73 -9.63 -5.89
CA SER A 260 1.80 -8.61 -4.85
C SER A 260 1.60 -7.20 -5.42
N PRO A 261 0.67 -6.41 -4.86
CA PRO A 261 0.35 -5.09 -5.37
C PRO A 261 1.47 -4.09 -5.04
N ALA A 262 1.74 -3.18 -5.97
CA ALA A 262 2.61 -2.03 -5.77
C ALA A 262 1.81 -0.89 -5.10
N PRO A 263 2.45 0.19 -4.61
CA PRO A 263 1.74 1.37 -4.10
C PRO A 263 0.94 2.09 -5.20
N ASP A 264 1.38 2.00 -6.46
CA ASP A 264 0.67 2.63 -7.57
C ASP A 264 -0.71 2.00 -7.78
N ARG A 265 -1.68 2.86 -8.11
CA ARG A 265 -3.07 2.49 -8.38
C ARG A 265 -3.45 2.95 -9.79
N LEU A 266 -4.20 2.11 -10.48
CA LEU A 266 -4.79 2.45 -11.76
C LEU A 266 -6.13 3.18 -11.52
N PRO A 267 -6.24 4.47 -11.86
CA PRO A 267 -7.50 5.19 -11.73
C PRO A 267 -8.45 4.77 -12.86
N VAL A 268 -9.59 4.19 -12.50
CA VAL A 268 -10.62 3.76 -13.45
C VAL A 268 -11.87 4.63 -13.26
N PRO A 269 -12.26 5.43 -14.26
CA PRO A 269 -13.48 6.21 -14.16
C PRO A 269 -14.70 5.30 -14.20
N GLY A 270 -15.71 5.63 -13.40
CA GLY A 270 -17.01 4.98 -13.46
C GLY A 270 -18.10 5.82 -12.82
N SER A 271 -19.28 5.25 -12.67
CA SER A 271 -20.40 5.95 -12.04
C SER A 271 -21.16 5.05 -11.08
N LEU A 272 -21.55 5.62 -9.95
CA LEU A 272 -22.35 4.98 -8.91
C LEU A 272 -23.68 5.74 -8.71
N PRO A 273 -24.74 5.06 -8.26
CA PRO A 273 -25.94 5.72 -7.75
C PRO A 273 -25.59 6.73 -6.66
N ARG A 274 -26.35 7.82 -6.57
CA ARG A 274 -26.24 8.79 -5.48
C ARG A 274 -27.04 8.29 -4.27
N ALA A 275 -26.51 8.50 -3.06
CA ALA A 275 -27.26 8.20 -1.84
C ALA A 275 -28.61 8.94 -1.83
N GLY A 276 -29.70 8.20 -1.59
CA GLY A 276 -31.07 8.73 -1.57
C GLY A 276 -31.75 8.95 -2.93
N ASP A 277 -31.01 8.85 -4.04
CA ASP A 277 -31.56 9.01 -5.39
C ASP A 277 -30.90 8.01 -6.35
N PRO A 278 -31.46 6.80 -6.51
CA PRO A 278 -30.89 5.76 -7.36
C PRO A 278 -30.98 6.08 -8.87
N ALA A 279 -31.80 7.06 -9.26
CA ALA A 279 -31.91 7.51 -10.65
C ALA A 279 -30.74 8.43 -11.03
N ARG A 280 -30.23 9.22 -10.08
CA ARG A 280 -29.10 10.12 -10.30
C ARG A 280 -27.77 9.43 -10.02
N ARG A 281 -26.87 9.44 -11.01
CA ARG A 281 -25.52 8.88 -10.89
C ARG A 281 -24.48 9.95 -10.59
N ARG A 282 -23.47 9.59 -9.79
CA ARG A 282 -22.26 10.38 -9.56
C ARG A 282 -21.07 9.73 -10.27
N THR A 283 -20.26 10.53 -10.93
CA THR A 283 -18.97 10.07 -11.45
C THR A 283 -18.00 9.86 -10.29
N THR A 284 -17.25 8.77 -10.32
CA THR A 284 -16.24 8.45 -9.31
C THR A 284 -15.02 7.81 -9.98
N MET A 285 -13.87 7.92 -9.32
CA MET A 285 -12.62 7.31 -9.76
C MET A 285 -12.28 6.16 -8.83
N PHE A 286 -12.27 4.94 -9.36
CA PHE A 286 -11.90 3.75 -8.62
C PHE A 286 -10.39 3.53 -8.69
N GLN A 287 -9.76 3.34 -7.53
CA GLN A 287 -8.32 3.07 -7.45
C GLN A 287 -8.09 1.56 -7.46
N VAL A 288 -7.65 1.02 -8.60
CA VAL A 288 -7.44 -0.43 -8.78
C VAL A 288 -5.98 -0.79 -8.50
N PRO A 289 -5.68 -1.73 -7.59
CA PRO A 289 -4.30 -2.12 -7.31
C PRO A 289 -3.69 -2.90 -8.48
N LEU A 290 -2.47 -2.52 -8.87
CA LEU A 290 -1.66 -3.26 -9.84
C LEU A 290 -0.31 -3.61 -9.21
N CYS A 291 0.34 -4.68 -9.67
CA CYS A 291 1.75 -4.92 -9.38
C CYS A 291 2.63 -3.95 -10.20
N ARG A 292 3.91 -3.86 -9.87
CA ARG A 292 4.86 -2.94 -10.52
C ARG A 292 4.95 -3.16 -12.03
N GLU A 293 4.98 -4.41 -12.47
CA GLU A 293 5.04 -4.77 -13.90
C GLU A 293 3.76 -4.38 -14.65
N CYS A 294 2.58 -4.69 -14.09
CA CYS A 294 1.30 -4.29 -14.71
C CYS A 294 1.14 -2.77 -14.73
N SER A 295 1.61 -2.04 -13.71
CA SER A 295 1.62 -0.57 -13.70
C SER A 295 2.50 0.00 -14.83
N GLN A 296 3.70 -0.56 -15.03
CA GLN A 296 4.59 -0.18 -16.12
C GLN A 296 3.96 -0.48 -17.49
N ARG A 297 3.36 -1.66 -17.67
CA ARG A 297 2.62 -2.01 -18.89
C ARG A 297 1.45 -1.06 -19.13
N ALA A 298 0.66 -0.75 -18.11
CA ALA A 298 -0.47 0.18 -18.22
C ALA A 298 -0.04 1.61 -18.58
N THR A 299 1.17 2.03 -18.23
CA THR A 299 1.69 3.37 -18.55
C THR A 299 2.47 3.42 -19.87
N ALA A 300 2.76 2.26 -20.48
CA ALA A 300 3.47 2.18 -21.74
C ALA A 300 2.73 2.92 -22.86
N ARG A 301 3.44 3.85 -23.51
CA ARG A 301 2.95 4.59 -24.67
C ARG A 301 3.47 3.97 -25.96
N SER A 302 2.68 4.04 -27.03
CA SER A 302 3.12 3.64 -28.37
C SER A 302 4.36 4.44 -28.78
N ALA A 303 5.16 3.88 -29.69
CA ALA A 303 6.33 4.59 -30.23
C ALA A 303 5.91 5.91 -30.90
N GLU A 304 4.76 5.91 -31.58
CA GLU A 304 4.12 7.09 -32.18
C GLU A 304 3.75 8.16 -31.14
N ALA A 305 3.21 7.77 -29.99
CA ALA A 305 2.89 8.72 -28.92
C ALA A 305 4.16 9.33 -28.28
N ARG A 306 5.25 8.56 -28.21
CA ARG A 306 6.55 9.04 -27.70
C ARG A 306 7.21 10.03 -28.67
N SER A 307 7.21 9.73 -29.98
CA SER A 307 7.74 10.64 -30.99
C SER A 307 6.85 11.86 -31.20
N GLY A 308 5.53 11.74 -31.00
CA GLY A 308 4.56 12.82 -31.16
C GLY A 308 4.83 14.03 -30.26
N ALA A 309 5.29 13.82 -29.03
CA ALA A 309 5.64 14.93 -28.13
C ALA A 309 6.86 15.73 -28.63
N LEU A 310 7.90 15.03 -29.08
CA LEU A 310 9.09 15.65 -29.64
C LEU A 310 8.77 16.38 -30.96
N MET A 311 7.99 15.75 -31.84
CA MET A 311 7.53 16.37 -33.09
C MET A 311 6.64 17.59 -32.82
N ALA A 312 5.81 17.58 -31.77
CA ALA A 312 5.00 18.73 -31.38
C ALA A 312 5.86 19.95 -31.00
N HIS A 313 6.91 19.74 -30.21
CA HIS A 313 7.84 20.81 -29.84
C HIS A 313 8.64 21.32 -31.02
N LEU A 314 9.17 20.43 -31.88
CA LEU A 314 9.92 20.82 -33.07
C LEU A 314 9.04 21.61 -34.06
N THR A 315 7.81 21.15 -34.30
CA THR A 315 6.87 21.84 -35.18
C THR A 315 6.45 23.18 -34.59
N GLY A 316 6.16 23.23 -33.29
CA GLY A 316 5.90 24.49 -32.60
C GLY A 316 7.06 25.47 -32.72
N ALA A 317 8.30 25.01 -32.55
CA ALA A 317 9.48 25.86 -32.63
C ALA A 317 9.67 26.42 -34.04
N LEU A 318 9.46 25.59 -35.07
CA LEU A 318 9.53 26.01 -36.46
C LEU A 318 8.45 27.05 -36.80
N VAL A 319 7.21 26.85 -36.36
CA VAL A 319 6.11 27.82 -36.55
C VAL A 319 6.41 29.14 -35.83
N GLY A 320 6.89 29.09 -34.58
CA GLY A 320 7.33 30.26 -33.83
C GLY A 320 8.43 31.02 -34.55
N LEU A 321 9.42 30.32 -35.09
CA LEU A 321 10.54 30.91 -35.84
C LEU A 321 10.05 31.60 -37.13
N VAL A 322 9.21 30.92 -37.92
CA VAL A 322 8.64 31.48 -39.16
C VAL A 322 7.85 32.76 -38.86
N LEU A 323 7.09 32.78 -37.76
CA LEU A 323 6.30 33.94 -37.35
C LEU A 323 7.19 35.12 -36.95
N VAL A 324 8.26 34.86 -36.19
CA VAL A 324 9.28 35.87 -35.83
C VAL A 324 9.97 36.43 -37.08
N VAL A 325 10.44 35.57 -37.99
CA VAL A 325 11.11 35.99 -39.23
C VAL A 325 10.15 36.79 -40.11
N GLY A 326 8.89 36.37 -40.21
CA GLY A 326 7.86 37.10 -40.95
C GLY A 326 7.65 38.51 -40.39
N LEU A 327 7.44 38.67 -39.08
CA LEU A 327 7.24 39.98 -38.46
C LEU A 327 8.42 40.93 -38.69
N LEU A 328 9.65 40.41 -38.68
CA LEU A 328 10.86 41.18 -39.01
C LEU A 328 10.91 41.55 -40.50
N ALA A 329 10.67 40.60 -41.40
CA ALA A 329 10.75 40.80 -42.85
C ALA A 329 9.71 41.81 -43.36
N PHE A 330 8.51 41.82 -42.80
CA PHE A 330 7.45 42.77 -43.15
C PHE A 330 7.56 44.12 -42.45
N GLY A 331 8.57 44.33 -41.60
CA GLY A 331 8.77 45.60 -40.89
C GLY A 331 7.66 45.93 -39.90
N VAL A 332 6.91 44.93 -39.42
CA VAL A 332 5.81 45.12 -38.46
C VAL A 332 6.36 45.62 -37.12
N ILE A 333 7.59 45.25 -36.79
CA ILE A 333 8.27 45.63 -35.56
C ILE A 333 9.32 46.69 -35.87
N SER A 334 9.09 47.91 -35.38
CA SER A 334 10.07 49.00 -35.48
C SER A 334 10.93 49.07 -34.21
N PHE A 335 12.24 48.89 -34.37
CA PHE A 335 13.20 49.06 -33.28
C PHE A 335 13.54 50.53 -33.00
N ALA A 336 13.09 51.45 -33.86
CA ALA A 336 13.36 52.88 -33.72
C ALA A 336 12.67 53.49 -32.47
N GLY A 337 11.55 52.91 -32.03
CA GLY A 337 10.81 53.36 -30.84
C GLY A 337 11.33 52.80 -29.51
N GLY A 338 12.33 51.92 -29.54
CA GLY A 338 12.92 51.30 -28.35
C GLY A 338 13.10 49.79 -28.49
N ILE A 339 14.33 49.33 -28.28
CA ILE A 339 14.73 47.90 -28.42
C ILE A 339 13.88 46.99 -27.53
N GLY A 340 13.52 47.46 -26.31
CA GLY A 340 12.73 46.68 -25.37
C GLY A 340 11.33 46.31 -25.88
N ILE A 341 10.64 47.24 -26.55
CA ILE A 341 9.30 46.98 -27.09
C ILE A 341 9.38 45.98 -28.26
N GLY A 342 10.40 46.11 -29.12
CA GLY A 342 10.63 45.17 -30.21
C GLY A 342 10.89 43.75 -29.72
N LEU A 343 11.78 43.59 -28.72
CA LEU A 343 12.07 42.29 -28.12
C LEU A 343 10.86 41.69 -27.41
N LEU A 344 10.07 42.50 -26.69
CA LEU A 344 8.84 42.03 -26.06
C LEU A 344 7.85 41.51 -27.11
N THR A 345 7.66 42.25 -28.20
CA THR A 345 6.73 41.86 -29.28
C THR A 345 7.17 40.56 -29.94
N LEU A 346 8.48 40.38 -30.19
CA LEU A 346 9.05 39.13 -30.69
C LEU A 346 8.87 37.98 -29.71
N GLY A 347 9.06 38.21 -28.41
CA GLY A 347 8.85 37.21 -27.37
C GLY A 347 7.39 36.74 -27.30
N VAL A 348 6.43 37.67 -27.38
CA VAL A 348 5.00 37.36 -27.44
C VAL A 348 4.67 36.58 -28.71
N ALA A 349 5.16 37.03 -29.86
CA ALA A 349 5.00 36.35 -31.14
C ALA A 349 5.53 34.90 -31.12
N TRP A 350 6.73 34.71 -30.59
CA TRP A 350 7.32 33.38 -30.38
C TRP A 350 6.45 32.54 -29.45
N PHE A 351 6.04 33.08 -28.30
CA PHE A 351 5.25 32.35 -27.32
C PHE A 351 3.89 31.90 -27.89
N ILE A 352 3.24 32.76 -28.69
CA ILE A 352 1.99 32.41 -29.38
C ILE A 352 2.26 31.34 -30.44
N GLY A 353 3.22 31.54 -31.34
CA GLY A 353 3.50 30.62 -32.43
C GLY A 353 3.96 29.23 -31.96
N TYR A 354 4.88 29.20 -31.01
CA TYR A 354 5.38 27.97 -30.38
C TYR A 354 4.36 27.37 -29.43
N GLY A 355 3.91 28.13 -28.44
CA GLY A 355 3.10 27.63 -27.34
C GLY A 355 1.74 27.10 -27.80
N LEU A 356 1.05 27.85 -28.68
CA LEU A 356 -0.26 27.43 -29.18
C LEU A 356 -0.14 26.16 -30.03
N THR A 357 0.80 26.14 -30.98
CA THR A 357 1.01 25.00 -31.88
C THR A 357 1.44 23.76 -31.10
N ALA A 358 2.42 23.88 -30.20
CA ALA A 358 2.88 22.78 -29.36
C ALA A 358 1.76 22.26 -28.46
N ALA A 359 0.98 23.14 -27.82
CA ALA A 359 -0.14 22.72 -26.96
C ALA A 359 -1.23 21.96 -27.74
N VAL A 360 -1.60 22.41 -28.94
CA VAL A 360 -2.59 21.73 -29.79
C VAL A 360 -2.09 20.35 -30.22
N LEU A 361 -0.82 20.26 -30.65
CA LEU A 361 -0.22 19.00 -31.07
C LEU A 361 -0.02 18.04 -29.90
N LEU A 362 0.42 18.53 -28.73
CA LEU A 362 0.54 17.73 -27.50
C LEU A 362 -0.82 17.24 -27.02
N ARG A 363 -1.88 18.04 -27.12
CA ARG A 363 -3.24 17.60 -26.78
C ARG A 363 -3.72 16.48 -27.70
N ARG A 364 -3.40 16.54 -29.00
CA ARG A 364 -3.68 15.45 -29.94
C ARG A 364 -2.83 14.21 -29.65
N ALA A 365 -1.53 14.39 -29.38
CA ALA A 365 -0.62 13.30 -29.03
C ALA A 365 -0.97 12.65 -27.69
N ALA A 366 -1.52 13.41 -26.73
CA ALA A 366 -2.03 12.88 -25.47
C ALA A 366 -3.26 11.97 -25.67
N GLY A 367 -4.02 12.18 -26.76
CA GLY A 367 -5.08 11.29 -27.20
C GLY A 367 -4.59 10.11 -28.06
N ALA A 368 -3.29 10.01 -28.37
CA ALA A 368 -2.76 8.91 -29.14
C ALA A 368 -2.92 7.59 -28.38
N ALA A 369 -3.20 6.51 -29.14
CA ALA A 369 -3.53 5.21 -28.58
C ALA A 369 -2.40 4.67 -27.69
N SER A 370 -2.79 4.15 -26.53
CA SER A 370 -1.91 3.30 -25.73
C SER A 370 -1.52 2.05 -26.53
N THR A 371 -0.42 1.40 -26.18
CA THR A 371 -0.10 0.10 -26.80
C THR A 371 -1.27 -0.89 -26.57
N PRO A 372 -1.48 -1.89 -27.44
CA PRO A 372 -2.52 -2.90 -27.23
C PRO A 372 -2.40 -3.57 -25.85
N ASP A 373 -1.17 -3.78 -25.41
CA ASP A 373 -0.83 -4.29 -24.08
C ASP A 373 -1.26 -3.35 -22.95
N ALA A 374 -0.95 -2.05 -23.06
CA ALA A 374 -1.38 -1.06 -22.09
C ALA A 374 -2.91 -0.92 -22.05
N ALA A 375 -3.57 -0.97 -23.22
CA ALA A 375 -5.03 -0.97 -23.31
C ALA A 375 -5.63 -2.21 -22.63
N PHE A 376 -5.00 -3.37 -22.83
CA PHE A 376 -5.38 -4.63 -22.20
C PHE A 376 -5.33 -4.52 -20.67
N VAL A 377 -4.21 -4.08 -20.10
CA VAL A 377 -4.07 -3.90 -18.65
C VAL A 377 -5.00 -2.80 -18.11
N ARG A 378 -5.15 -1.68 -18.81
CA ARG A 378 -6.09 -0.60 -18.40
C ARG A 378 -7.54 -1.06 -18.38
N SER A 379 -7.89 -2.01 -19.24
CA SER A 379 -9.23 -2.59 -19.32
C SER A 379 -9.49 -3.70 -18.28
N THR A 380 -8.58 -3.88 -17.31
CA THR A 380 -8.73 -4.87 -16.20
C THR A 380 -10.06 -4.70 -15.47
N LEU A 381 -10.51 -3.47 -15.27
CA LEU A 381 -11.83 -3.15 -14.74
C LEU A 381 -12.59 -2.28 -15.74
N ARG A 382 -13.85 -2.65 -16.00
CA ARG A 382 -14.84 -1.77 -16.61
C ARG A 382 -16.02 -1.58 -15.65
N VAL A 383 -16.51 -0.35 -15.55
CA VAL A 383 -17.65 -0.01 -14.71
C VAL A 383 -18.78 0.45 -15.62
N VAL A 384 -19.88 -0.31 -15.62
CA VAL A 384 -21.01 -0.12 -16.55
C VAL A 384 -22.28 0.08 -15.72
N PRO A 385 -23.17 1.02 -16.10
CA PRO A 385 -24.50 1.06 -15.52
C PRO A 385 -25.22 -0.28 -15.73
N ASP A 386 -25.82 -0.84 -14.69
CA ASP A 386 -26.68 -2.00 -14.89
C ASP A 386 -28.09 -1.56 -15.31
N ALA A 387 -28.83 -2.46 -15.98
CA ALA A 387 -30.20 -2.20 -16.40
C ALA A 387 -31.13 -1.98 -15.18
N SER A 388 -30.81 -2.60 -14.05
CA SER A 388 -31.58 -2.43 -12.81
C SER A 388 -31.27 -1.09 -12.14
N PRO A 389 -32.29 -0.30 -11.74
CA PRO A 389 -32.07 0.98 -11.08
C PRO A 389 -31.30 0.79 -9.76
N GLY A 390 -30.37 1.69 -9.48
CA GLY A 390 -29.54 1.64 -8.27
C GLY A 390 -28.47 0.53 -8.26
N GLN A 391 -28.24 -0.16 -9.38
CA GLN A 391 -27.20 -1.19 -9.51
C GLN A 391 -26.10 -0.75 -10.47
N THR A 392 -24.87 -1.20 -10.23
CA THR A 392 -23.71 -0.94 -11.09
C THR A 392 -22.96 -2.24 -11.32
N ALA A 393 -22.64 -2.52 -12.58
CA ALA A 393 -21.87 -3.68 -12.96
C ALA A 393 -20.37 -3.36 -13.00
N PHE A 394 -19.59 -4.22 -12.35
CA PHE A 394 -18.14 -4.21 -12.35
C PHE A 394 -17.65 -5.44 -13.12
N GLU A 395 -17.03 -5.21 -14.27
CA GLU A 395 -16.53 -6.26 -15.16
C GLU A 395 -15.02 -6.36 -15.02
N TRP A 396 -14.58 -7.43 -14.36
CA TRP A 396 -13.17 -7.72 -14.11
C TRP A 396 -12.63 -8.69 -15.14
N ARG A 397 -11.39 -8.51 -15.60
CA ARG A 397 -10.72 -9.51 -16.46
C ARG A 397 -10.29 -10.76 -15.70
N ASN A 398 -9.90 -10.61 -14.44
CA ASN A 398 -9.39 -11.72 -13.64
C ASN A 398 -10.50 -12.30 -12.76
N ARG A 399 -10.71 -13.62 -12.86
CA ARG A 399 -11.74 -14.36 -12.11
C ARG A 399 -11.57 -14.25 -10.60
N LEU A 400 -10.33 -14.43 -10.13
CA LEU A 400 -10.02 -14.38 -8.70
C LEU A 400 -10.25 -12.98 -8.14
N THR A 401 -9.90 -11.92 -8.88
CA THR A 401 -10.22 -10.54 -8.49
C THR A 401 -11.72 -10.32 -8.39
N ALA A 402 -12.50 -10.82 -9.35
CA ALA A 402 -13.95 -10.71 -9.32
C ALA A 402 -14.56 -11.41 -8.10
N ALA A 403 -14.06 -12.60 -7.76
CA ALA A 403 -14.49 -13.34 -6.57
C ALA A 403 -14.14 -12.58 -5.28
N ASN A 404 -12.90 -12.09 -5.15
CA ASN A 404 -12.47 -11.29 -3.99
C ASN A 404 -13.27 -9.99 -3.87
N PHE A 405 -13.57 -9.33 -5.00
CA PHE A 405 -14.39 -8.13 -5.04
C PHE A 405 -15.84 -8.42 -4.61
N HIS A 406 -16.44 -9.52 -5.08
CA HIS A 406 -17.75 -9.97 -4.63
C HIS A 406 -17.75 -10.21 -3.11
N GLN A 407 -16.77 -10.94 -2.58
CA GLN A 407 -16.64 -11.21 -1.15
C GLN A 407 -16.46 -9.92 -0.33
N ALA A 408 -15.63 -8.98 -0.78
CA ALA A 408 -15.37 -7.72 -0.08
C ALA A 408 -16.60 -6.80 0.03
N ASN A 409 -17.59 -6.96 -0.87
CA ASN A 409 -18.82 -6.17 -0.88
C ASN A 409 -20.01 -6.89 -0.23
N GLY A 410 -19.91 -8.20 0.04
CA GLY A 410 -20.88 -8.97 0.82
C GLY A 410 -22.34 -8.75 0.37
N MET A 411 -23.18 -8.28 1.29
CA MET A 411 -24.61 -8.04 1.06
C MET A 411 -24.93 -7.01 -0.05
N ALA A 412 -23.96 -6.15 -0.42
CA ALA A 412 -24.14 -5.22 -1.52
C ALA A 412 -23.97 -5.90 -2.90
N ALA A 413 -23.29 -7.05 -2.96
CA ALA A 413 -23.14 -7.82 -4.19
C ALA A 413 -24.41 -8.61 -4.52
N VAL A 414 -24.86 -8.50 -5.77
CA VAL A 414 -26.07 -9.12 -6.27
C VAL A 414 -25.71 -10.36 -7.08
N GLY A 415 -26.01 -11.53 -6.54
CA GLY A 415 -25.76 -12.82 -7.18
C GLY A 415 -24.28 -13.17 -7.31
N SER A 416 -24.02 -14.40 -7.78
CA SER A 416 -22.66 -14.88 -8.01
C SER A 416 -22.00 -14.22 -9.22
N PRO A 417 -20.66 -14.11 -9.25
CA PRO A 417 -19.95 -13.58 -10.41
C PRO A 417 -20.30 -14.35 -11.69
N ALA A 418 -20.75 -13.62 -12.73
CA ALA A 418 -21.12 -14.20 -14.01
C ALA A 418 -20.00 -14.04 -15.05
N VAL A 419 -19.75 -15.04 -15.89
CA VAL A 419 -18.82 -14.92 -17.01
C VAL A 419 -19.55 -14.26 -18.18
N ILE A 420 -19.00 -13.18 -18.71
CA ILE A 420 -19.43 -12.54 -19.95
C ILE A 420 -18.35 -12.78 -21.01
N PRO A 421 -18.71 -13.30 -22.20
CA PRO A 421 -17.79 -13.26 -23.33
C PRO A 421 -17.53 -11.81 -23.72
N GLU A 422 -16.27 -11.44 -23.93
CA GLU A 422 -15.95 -10.12 -24.47
C GLU A 422 -16.43 -10.10 -25.93
N SER A 423 -17.63 -9.56 -26.16
CA SER A 423 -18.10 -9.30 -27.52
C SER A 423 -17.11 -8.33 -28.14
N SER A 424 -16.44 -8.76 -29.20
CA SER A 424 -15.58 -7.94 -30.04
C SER A 424 -16.38 -6.70 -30.49
N ALA A 425 -16.17 -5.60 -29.77
CA ALA A 425 -16.73 -4.28 -30.05
C ALA A 425 -15.76 -3.52 -30.94
#